data_AF-Q2IEF8-F1
#
_entry.id   AF-Q2IEF8-F1
#
_cell.length_a   1.000
_cell.length_b   1.000
_cell.length_c   1.000
_cell.angle_alpha   90.00
_cell.angle_beta   90.00
_cell.angle_gamma   90.00
#
_symmetry.space_group_name_H-M   'P 1'
#
loop_
_entity.id
_entity.type
_entity.pdbx_description
1 polymer ?
#
loop_
_entity_poly.entity_id
_entity_poly.type
_entity_poly.pdbx_seq_one_letter_code
_entity_poly.pdbx_strand_id
1 'polypeptide(L)'
;MELLALVLTLISSTTAEPTAQHAALLHMRGEAASARTELEAVLASHPSNAPALFVAAALEAEAGNLGAAARHASRLGGLSPAPPQARVLAALIARRRAQPGERIDDALIEAWKEVGRPDLASSPLLPSLDSRAMEILPPELGAEVKERMSAAERLVFAYDGPANGRAHLDLALDAAMTAEQNPLAVNLEILAALTSHEPMPGELRQDARRVAARVAPIVAARDPANGYLVLAGWLASGANDTPMSADDLALLQEAVARPRFEVPRRELLAELRQMAAGLDAKHGPVRAQLAALGAPVPLMRLWKRAEATCEPAARARASVLLAATAKRLESSGTMLERMLSLGLADTAARLSGDERRIASVRAEVERARASMNALREEQKRLGTWPFAGPWREWDPSREMERLERLAR
;
A
#
# COMPACT_ATOMS: atom_id res chain seq x y z
N MET A 1 4.72 14.73 23.43
CA MET A 1 5.75 15.79 23.44
C MET A 1 6.98 15.37 22.63
N GLU A 2 7.44 14.11 22.67
CA GLU A 2 8.52 13.61 21.80
C GLU A 2 8.16 13.58 20.29
N LEU A 3 6.88 13.38 19.96
CA LEU A 3 6.36 13.44 18.58
C LEU A 3 6.41 14.85 17.93
N LEU A 4 6.42 15.91 18.73
CA LEU A 4 6.52 17.29 18.21
C LEU A 4 7.99 17.66 17.90
N ALA A 5 8.94 17.08 18.63
CA ALA A 5 10.37 17.25 18.38
C ALA A 5 10.82 16.54 17.08
N LEU A 6 10.20 15.41 16.74
CA LEU A 6 10.45 14.66 15.50
C LEU A 6 9.99 15.43 14.25
N VAL A 7 8.84 16.10 14.33
CA VAL A 7 8.28 16.90 13.23
C VAL A 7 9.02 18.23 13.09
N LEU A 8 9.46 18.85 14.19
CA LEU A 8 10.25 20.09 14.14
C LEU A 8 11.70 19.90 13.68
N THR A 9 12.29 18.71 13.82
CA THR A 9 13.63 18.42 13.26
C THR A 9 13.62 18.06 11.78
N LEU A 10 12.47 17.61 11.24
CA LEU A 10 12.35 17.23 9.82
C LEU A 10 11.96 18.38 8.90
N ILE A 11 11.43 19.49 9.43
CA ILE A 11 10.88 20.61 8.63
C ILE A 11 11.86 21.81 8.55
N SER A 12 13.05 21.74 9.16
CA SER A 12 14.00 22.87 9.09
C SER A 12 15.47 22.44 9.03
N SER A 13 16.12 22.93 7.98
CA SER A 13 17.56 23.19 7.83
C SER A 13 18.45 22.09 7.23
N THR A 14 19.29 22.53 6.30
CA THR A 14 20.52 21.91 5.80
C THR A 14 21.62 21.77 6.88
N THR A 15 21.23 21.72 8.16
CA THR A 15 22.14 21.69 9.33
C THR A 15 21.60 20.81 10.47
N ALA A 16 20.71 19.85 10.19
CA ALA A 16 20.36 18.85 11.20
C ALA A 16 21.59 17.97 11.48
N GLU A 17 21.90 17.74 12.77
CA GLU A 17 22.99 16.84 13.16
C GLU A 17 22.75 15.43 12.57
N PRO A 18 23.79 14.75 12.04
CA PRO A 18 23.65 13.38 11.54
C PRO A 18 23.09 12.46 12.62
N THR A 19 22.05 11.69 12.27
CA THR A 19 21.46 10.69 13.16
C THR A 19 21.26 9.36 12.44
N ALA A 20 21.23 8.26 13.19
CA ALA A 20 20.94 6.95 12.61
C ALA A 20 19.54 6.89 11.99
N GLN A 21 18.56 7.57 12.59
CA GLN A 21 17.19 7.65 12.08
C GLN A 21 17.13 8.38 10.74
N HIS A 22 17.84 9.51 10.60
CA HIS A 22 17.90 10.23 9.33
C HIS A 22 18.61 9.41 8.26
N ALA A 23 19.73 8.76 8.60
CA ALA A 23 20.41 7.83 7.69
C ALA A 23 19.51 6.65 7.26
N ALA A 24 18.68 6.11 8.16
CA ALA A 24 17.71 5.07 7.80
C ALA A 24 16.68 5.57 6.77
N LEU A 25 16.13 6.78 6.99
CA LEU A 25 15.20 7.41 6.03
C LEU A 25 15.86 7.67 4.68
N LEU A 26 17.08 8.21 4.68
CA LEU A 26 17.89 8.41 3.49
C LEU A 26 18.09 7.08 2.74
N HIS A 27 18.45 6.02 3.45
CA HIS A 27 18.64 4.71 2.84
C HIS A 27 17.34 4.17 2.22
N MET A 28 16.23 4.21 2.96
CA MET A 28 14.91 3.78 2.45
C MET A 28 14.44 4.58 1.23
N ARG A 29 14.80 5.87 1.17
CA ARG A 29 14.61 6.74 -0.02
C ARG A 29 15.48 6.36 -1.20
N GLY A 30 16.56 5.61 -0.97
CA GLY A 30 17.55 5.26 -2.00
C GLY A 30 18.87 5.97 -1.94
N GLU A 31 19.03 6.85 -0.97
CA GLU A 31 20.20 7.70 -0.82
C GLU A 31 21.30 6.96 -0.06
N ALA A 32 21.65 5.76 -0.53
CA ALA A 32 22.60 4.90 0.17
C ALA A 32 23.96 5.57 0.41
N ALA A 33 24.41 6.42 -0.53
CA ALA A 33 25.63 7.21 -0.37
C ALA A 33 25.51 8.23 0.77
N SER A 34 24.45 9.06 0.77
CA SER A 34 24.19 10.04 1.82
C SER A 34 24.03 9.36 3.19
N ALA A 35 23.27 8.27 3.25
CA ALA A 35 23.08 7.47 4.45
C ALA A 35 24.41 6.91 4.98
N ARG A 36 25.28 6.40 4.10
CA ARG A 36 26.61 5.91 4.50
C ARG A 36 27.47 7.03 5.09
N THR A 37 27.52 8.19 4.43
CA THR A 37 28.28 9.36 4.92
C THR A 37 27.81 9.79 6.31
N GLU A 38 26.49 9.85 6.54
CA GLU A 38 25.96 10.19 7.86
C GLU A 38 26.28 9.14 8.92
N LEU A 39 26.16 7.85 8.59
CA LEU A 39 26.49 6.76 9.50
C LEU A 39 27.98 6.76 9.87
N GLU A 40 28.86 7.05 8.91
CA GLU A 40 30.29 7.23 9.15
C GLU A 40 30.56 8.38 10.12
N ALA A 41 29.91 9.53 9.93
CA ALA A 41 30.03 10.67 10.83
C ALA A 41 29.53 10.34 12.26
N VAL A 42 28.36 9.70 12.39
CA VAL A 42 27.81 9.30 13.69
C VAL A 42 28.73 8.30 14.40
N LEU A 43 29.22 7.28 13.67
CA LEU A 43 30.07 6.23 14.23
C LEU A 43 31.51 6.68 14.50
N ALA A 44 32.00 7.75 13.85
CA ALA A 44 33.27 8.36 14.18
C ALA A 44 33.21 9.05 15.56
N SER A 45 32.14 9.80 15.81
CA SER A 45 31.92 10.49 17.09
C SER A 45 31.46 9.54 18.20
N HIS A 46 30.64 8.54 17.86
CA HIS A 46 30.04 7.60 18.80
C HIS A 46 30.18 6.15 18.28
N PRO A 47 31.37 5.52 18.43
CA PRO A 47 31.64 4.19 17.89
C PRO A 47 30.71 3.06 18.37
N SER A 48 30.07 3.23 19.53
CA SER A 48 29.15 2.24 20.11
C SER A 48 27.67 2.62 19.95
N ASN A 49 27.35 3.60 19.10
CA ASN A 49 25.97 4.01 18.84
C ASN A 49 25.18 2.85 18.20
N ALA A 50 24.30 2.20 18.99
CA ALA A 50 23.60 1.00 18.57
C ALA A 50 22.68 1.21 17.35
N PRO A 51 21.85 2.28 17.28
CA PRO A 51 21.08 2.59 16.08
C PRO A 51 21.94 2.74 14.82
N ALA A 52 23.07 3.45 14.89
CA ALA A 52 23.93 3.65 13.73
C ALA A 52 24.61 2.35 13.29
N LEU A 53 25.06 1.51 14.22
CA LEU A 53 25.60 0.19 13.90
C LEU A 53 24.55 -0.72 13.23
N PHE A 54 23.31 -0.67 13.70
CA PHE A 54 22.20 -1.43 13.13
C PHE A 54 21.88 -0.99 11.69
N VAL A 55 21.69 0.32 11.46
CA VAL A 55 21.38 0.85 10.13
C VAL A 55 22.54 0.63 9.16
N ALA A 56 23.79 0.82 9.60
CA ALA A 56 24.96 0.53 8.77
C ALA A 56 25.05 -0.95 8.37
N ALA A 57 24.78 -1.87 9.30
CA ALA A 57 24.77 -3.29 9.00
C ALA A 57 23.68 -3.65 7.97
N ALA A 58 22.48 -3.08 8.11
CA ALA A 58 21.37 -3.28 7.18
C ALA A 58 21.69 -2.72 5.78
N LEU A 59 22.18 -1.49 5.70
CA LEU A 59 22.56 -0.84 4.45
C LEU A 59 23.62 -1.64 3.69
N GLU A 60 24.69 -2.05 4.38
CA GLU A 60 25.76 -2.84 3.75
C GLU A 60 25.30 -4.26 3.40
N ALA A 61 24.40 -4.85 4.20
CA ALA A 61 23.81 -6.14 3.88
C ALA A 61 22.99 -6.03 2.59
N GLU A 62 22.10 -5.04 2.48
CA GLU A 62 21.28 -4.79 1.28
C GLU A 62 22.16 -4.62 0.03
N ALA A 63 23.17 -3.75 0.12
CA ALA A 63 24.12 -3.45 -0.94
C ALA A 63 25.03 -4.64 -1.36
N GLY A 64 24.98 -5.77 -0.66
CA GLY A 64 25.82 -6.95 -0.94
C GLY A 64 27.25 -6.84 -0.40
N ASN A 65 27.57 -5.79 0.37
CA ASN A 65 28.85 -5.59 1.03
C ASN A 65 28.92 -6.42 2.34
N LEU A 66 28.75 -7.73 2.22
CA LEU A 66 28.54 -8.65 3.34
C LEU A 66 29.71 -8.68 4.34
N GLY A 67 30.91 -8.28 3.94
CA GLY A 67 32.06 -8.12 4.84
C GLY A 67 31.93 -6.92 5.79
N ALA A 68 31.51 -5.77 5.26
CA ALA A 68 31.26 -4.57 6.06
C ALA A 68 30.05 -4.76 6.97
N ALA A 69 28.96 -5.32 6.43
CA ALA A 69 27.76 -5.66 7.18
C ALA A 69 28.08 -6.52 8.41
N ALA A 70 28.91 -7.56 8.26
CA ALA A 70 29.28 -8.43 9.36
C ALA A 70 30.10 -7.73 10.45
N ARG A 71 30.97 -6.77 10.09
CA ARG A 71 31.72 -5.99 11.08
C ARG A 71 30.79 -5.12 11.93
N HIS A 72 29.83 -4.44 11.30
CA HIS A 72 28.85 -3.62 12.01
C HIS A 72 27.92 -4.48 12.89
N ALA A 73 27.41 -5.61 12.37
CA ALA A 73 26.58 -6.54 13.13
C ALA A 73 27.33 -7.16 14.33
N SER A 74 28.60 -7.50 14.17
CA SER A 74 29.45 -8.03 15.25
C SER A 74 29.67 -6.97 16.35
N ARG A 75 29.95 -5.71 15.98
CA ARG A 75 30.05 -4.60 16.94
C ARG A 75 28.73 -4.37 17.67
N LEU A 76 27.60 -4.43 16.98
CA LEU A 76 26.27 -4.33 17.58
C LEU A 76 26.01 -5.46 18.60
N GLY A 77 26.39 -6.70 18.25
CA GLY A 77 26.26 -7.86 19.14
C GLY A 77 27.20 -7.84 20.36
N GLY A 78 28.28 -7.05 20.29
CA GLY A 78 29.21 -6.83 21.41
C GLY A 78 28.74 -5.78 22.43
N LEU A 79 27.63 -5.08 22.18
CA LEU A 79 27.06 -4.14 23.15
C LEU A 79 26.41 -4.88 24.33
N SER A 80 26.26 -4.20 25.47
CA SER A 80 25.60 -4.74 26.66
C SER A 80 24.41 -3.86 27.08
N PRO A 81 23.17 -4.37 27.07
CA PRO A 81 22.76 -5.69 26.57
C PRO A 81 22.85 -5.79 25.04
N ALA A 82 23.16 -6.98 24.52
CA ALA A 82 23.24 -7.23 23.08
C ALA A 82 21.83 -7.18 22.46
N PRO A 83 21.57 -6.31 21.46
CA PRO A 83 20.26 -6.23 20.84
C PRO A 83 19.93 -7.51 20.06
N PRO A 84 18.67 -8.01 20.09
CA PRO A 84 18.28 -9.22 19.36
C PRO A 84 18.47 -9.08 17.84
N GLN A 85 18.41 -7.85 17.30
CA GLN A 85 18.71 -7.54 15.90
C GLN A 85 20.10 -7.99 15.45
N ALA A 86 21.09 -7.97 16.35
CA ALA A 86 22.44 -8.38 16.00
C ALA A 86 22.49 -9.85 15.55
N ARG A 87 21.71 -10.72 16.21
CA ARG A 87 21.59 -12.14 15.85
C ARG A 87 20.88 -12.31 14.51
N VAL A 88 19.76 -11.60 14.31
CA VAL A 88 19.02 -11.63 13.03
C VAL A 88 19.90 -11.14 11.87
N LEU A 89 20.64 -10.04 12.06
CA LEU A 89 21.59 -9.53 11.07
C LEU A 89 22.69 -10.55 10.74
N ALA A 90 23.26 -11.20 11.75
CA ALA A 90 24.29 -12.20 11.54
C ALA A 90 23.77 -13.38 10.69
N ALA A 91 22.58 -13.90 11.00
CA ALA A 91 21.91 -14.95 10.23
C ALA A 91 21.58 -14.49 8.80
N LEU A 92 21.06 -13.28 8.64
CA LEU A 92 20.77 -12.69 7.32
C LEU A 92 22.03 -12.60 6.46
N ILE A 93 23.14 -12.11 7.03
CA ILE A 93 24.41 -11.96 6.32
C ILE A 93 24.98 -13.34 5.94
N ALA A 94 24.92 -14.32 6.84
CA ALA A 94 25.35 -15.68 6.55
C ALA A 94 24.52 -16.31 5.41
N ARG A 95 23.19 -16.15 5.45
CA ARG A 95 22.28 -16.63 4.42
C ARG A 95 22.57 -16.00 3.07
N ARG A 96 22.74 -14.68 3.00
CA ARG A 96 23.05 -13.98 1.74
C ARG A 96 24.42 -14.34 1.16
N ARG A 97 25.38 -14.79 1.98
CA ARG A 97 26.64 -15.36 1.48
C ARG A 97 26.42 -16.73 0.84
N ALA A 98 25.58 -17.56 1.46
CA ALA A 98 25.26 -18.90 0.96
C ALA A 98 24.35 -18.87 -0.28
N GLN A 99 23.48 -17.88 -0.39
CA GLN A 99 22.52 -17.71 -1.49
C GLN A 99 22.61 -16.32 -2.10
N PRO A 100 23.64 -16.05 -2.94
CA PRO A 100 23.73 -14.78 -3.65
C PRO A 100 22.52 -14.55 -4.56
N GLY A 101 21.94 -13.34 -4.52
CA GLY A 101 20.79 -12.97 -5.34
C GLY A 101 19.42 -13.30 -4.74
N GLU A 102 19.35 -13.95 -3.57
CA GLU A 102 18.11 -14.03 -2.81
C GLU A 102 17.61 -12.62 -2.44
N ARG A 103 16.31 -12.38 -2.56
CA ARG A 103 15.70 -11.11 -2.17
C ARG A 103 15.89 -10.86 -0.68
N ILE A 104 16.11 -9.59 -0.33
CA ILE A 104 16.42 -9.20 1.05
C ILE A 104 15.27 -9.47 2.02
N ASP A 105 14.01 -9.35 1.57
CA ASP A 105 12.81 -9.64 2.37
C ASP A 105 12.67 -11.13 2.66
N ASP A 106 12.83 -11.97 1.64
CA ASP A 106 12.81 -13.43 1.79
C ASP A 106 13.94 -13.90 2.72
N ALA A 107 15.16 -13.39 2.52
CA ALA A 107 16.33 -13.73 3.34
C ALA A 107 16.16 -13.28 4.81
N LEU A 108 15.55 -12.11 5.04
CA LEU A 108 15.28 -11.58 6.38
C LEU A 108 14.26 -12.45 7.13
N ILE A 109 13.18 -12.84 6.47
CA ILE A 109 12.14 -13.69 7.07
C ILE A 109 12.77 -15.01 7.55
N GLU A 110 13.58 -15.66 6.71
CA GLU A 110 14.24 -16.92 7.09
C GLU A 110 15.29 -16.73 8.19
N ALA A 111 16.09 -15.66 8.12
CA ALA A 111 17.07 -15.32 9.16
C ALA A 111 16.41 -15.07 10.53
N TRP A 112 15.27 -14.38 10.55
CA TRP A 112 14.50 -14.14 11.77
C TRP A 112 13.95 -15.44 12.38
N LYS A 113 13.46 -16.37 11.54
CA LYS A 113 13.04 -17.71 11.98
C LYS A 113 14.20 -18.52 12.53
N GLU A 114 15.34 -18.52 11.84
CA GLU A 114 16.54 -19.27 12.22
C GLU A 114 17.00 -18.92 13.64
N VAL A 115 16.92 -17.64 14.01
CA VAL A 115 17.32 -17.18 15.36
C VAL A 115 16.20 -17.27 16.41
N GLY A 116 15.10 -17.95 16.09
CA GLY A 116 14.01 -18.26 17.02
C GLY A 116 12.92 -17.19 17.13
N ARG A 117 12.71 -16.36 16.10
CA ARG A 117 11.68 -15.31 16.05
C ARG A 117 11.69 -14.37 17.27
N PRO A 118 12.83 -13.73 17.60
CA PRO A 118 12.86 -12.73 18.66
C PRO A 118 11.77 -11.68 18.40
N ASP A 119 11.08 -11.25 19.45
CA ASP A 119 10.15 -10.14 19.34
C ASP A 119 10.94 -8.83 19.22
N LEU A 120 10.81 -8.17 18.07
CA LEU A 120 11.47 -6.90 17.76
C LEU A 120 10.49 -5.73 17.78
N ALA A 121 9.20 -5.95 18.07
CA ALA A 121 8.16 -4.92 17.96
C ALA A 121 8.42 -3.69 18.85
N SER A 122 9.02 -3.90 20.01
CA SER A 122 9.33 -2.85 21.00
C SER A 122 10.76 -2.32 20.92
N SER A 123 11.53 -2.72 19.90
CA SER A 123 12.94 -2.39 19.88
C SER A 123 13.20 -0.91 19.58
N PRO A 124 14.05 -0.23 20.37
CA PRO A 124 14.42 1.17 20.11
C PRO A 124 15.32 1.33 18.87
N LEU A 125 15.81 0.23 18.28
CA LEU A 125 16.66 0.28 17.08
C LEU A 125 15.87 0.33 15.78
N LEU A 126 14.61 -0.10 15.82
CA LEU A 126 13.76 -0.10 14.64
C LEU A 126 13.00 1.23 14.62
N PRO A 127 13.02 1.97 13.50
CA PRO A 127 12.14 3.12 13.37
C PRO A 127 10.70 2.64 13.54
N SER A 128 9.95 3.31 14.41
CA SER A 128 8.49 3.18 14.45
C SER A 128 7.95 3.75 13.14
N LEU A 129 7.90 2.94 12.08
CA LEU A 129 7.14 3.31 10.90
C LEU A 129 5.66 3.05 11.20
N ASP A 130 5.02 3.98 11.89
CA ASP A 130 3.57 4.04 11.88
C ASP A 130 3.08 4.48 10.48
N SER A 131 1.76 4.48 10.27
CA SER A 131 1.16 4.89 9.00
C SER A 131 1.58 6.30 8.56
N ARG A 132 2.01 7.18 9.48
CA ARG A 132 2.49 8.53 9.17
C ARG A 132 3.93 8.54 8.69
N ALA A 133 4.78 7.63 9.18
CA ALA A 133 6.13 7.51 8.67
C ALA A 133 6.18 7.09 7.18
N MET A 134 5.13 6.41 6.69
CA MET A 134 4.94 6.14 5.27
C MET A 134 4.66 7.41 4.45
N GLU A 135 4.00 8.42 5.04
CA GLU A 135 3.76 9.72 4.42
C GLU A 135 5.06 10.52 4.28
N ILE A 136 6.01 10.31 5.20
CA ILE A 136 7.31 11.00 5.24
C ILE A 136 8.36 10.29 4.36
N LEU A 137 8.07 9.08 3.88
CA LEU A 137 9.04 8.26 3.15
C LEU A 137 9.52 8.96 1.87
N PRO A 138 8.66 9.39 0.94
CA PRO A 138 9.07 10.34 -0.08
C PRO A 138 9.18 11.73 0.56
N PRO A 139 10.24 12.51 0.27
CA PRO A 139 10.27 13.90 0.73
C PRO A 139 9.09 14.68 0.15
N GLU A 140 8.73 15.81 0.75
CA GLU A 140 7.77 16.72 0.13
C GLU A 140 8.27 17.15 -1.26
N LEU A 141 7.35 17.27 -2.22
CA LEU A 141 7.68 17.83 -3.52
C LEU A 141 7.95 19.33 -3.35
N GLY A 142 9.12 19.79 -3.78
CA GLY A 142 9.44 21.21 -3.79
C GLY A 142 8.43 22.01 -4.63
N ALA A 143 8.23 23.28 -4.27
CA ALA A 143 7.26 24.15 -4.93
C ALA A 143 7.44 24.19 -6.46
N GLU A 144 8.69 24.28 -6.94
CA GLU A 144 9.01 24.27 -8.37
C GLU A 144 8.61 22.98 -9.09
N VAL A 145 8.63 21.83 -8.41
CA VAL A 145 8.15 20.57 -8.97
C VAL A 145 6.62 20.58 -8.98
N LYS A 146 5.99 20.96 -7.85
CA LYS A 146 4.53 21.06 -7.74
C LYS A 146 3.94 21.99 -8.78
N GLU A 147 4.57 23.13 -9.08
CA GLU A 147 4.14 24.09 -10.09
C GLU A 147 4.13 23.53 -11.51
N ARG A 148 5.12 22.67 -11.84
CA ARG A 148 5.23 22.04 -13.17
C ARG A 148 4.33 20.81 -13.35
N MET A 149 3.84 20.23 -12.27
CA MET A 149 2.96 19.07 -12.33
C MET A 149 1.62 19.40 -12.99
N SER A 150 1.18 18.49 -13.85
CA SER A 150 -0.20 18.42 -14.34
C SER A 150 -1.18 18.10 -13.21
N ALA A 151 -2.48 18.35 -13.43
CA ALA A 151 -3.52 17.95 -12.49
C ALA A 151 -3.52 16.44 -12.22
N ALA A 152 -3.27 15.62 -13.25
CA ALA A 152 -3.14 14.17 -13.15
C ALA A 152 -1.99 13.73 -12.22
N GLU A 153 -0.82 14.37 -12.34
CA GLU A 153 0.32 14.09 -11.46
C GLU A 153 0.06 14.56 -10.03
N ARG A 154 -0.57 15.73 -9.85
CA ARG A 154 -0.90 16.25 -8.51
C ARG A 154 -1.91 15.35 -7.80
N LEU A 155 -2.94 14.90 -8.51
CA LEU A 155 -3.95 13.98 -7.99
C LEU A 155 -3.32 12.72 -7.39
N VAL A 156 -2.29 12.18 -8.03
CA VAL A 156 -1.68 10.91 -7.64
C VAL A 156 -0.51 11.07 -6.65
N PHE A 157 0.26 12.16 -6.73
CA PHE A 157 1.55 12.27 -6.02
C PHE A 157 1.69 13.45 -5.05
N ALA A 158 0.82 14.46 -5.10
CA ALA A 158 0.99 15.63 -4.24
C ALA A 158 0.53 15.37 -2.80
N TYR A 159 -0.38 14.41 -2.57
CA TYR A 159 -0.94 14.05 -1.26
C TYR A 159 -1.39 15.26 -0.42
N ASP A 160 -1.85 16.33 -1.08
CA ASP A 160 -2.23 17.58 -0.41
C ASP A 160 -3.64 17.41 0.21
N GLY A 161 -3.67 16.97 1.48
CA GLY A 161 -4.89 16.84 2.27
C GLY A 161 -5.52 15.44 2.22
N PRO A 162 -6.70 15.26 2.84
CA PRO A 162 -7.34 13.95 2.91
C PRO A 162 -7.90 13.54 1.55
N ALA A 163 -7.79 12.25 1.19
CA ALA A 163 -8.24 11.70 -0.09
C ALA A 163 -9.75 11.86 -0.37
N ASN A 164 -10.56 12.16 0.66
CA ASN A 164 -11.98 12.47 0.56
C ASN A 164 -12.29 13.98 0.65
N GLY A 165 -11.27 14.84 0.61
CA GLY A 165 -11.40 16.28 0.72
C GLY A 165 -11.77 16.97 -0.59
N ARG A 166 -12.28 18.21 -0.49
CA ARG A 166 -12.63 19.06 -1.64
C ARG A 166 -11.46 19.27 -2.61
N ALA A 167 -10.25 19.48 -2.10
CA ALA A 167 -9.05 19.68 -2.93
C ALA A 167 -8.74 18.46 -3.81
N HIS A 168 -8.88 17.25 -3.28
CA HIS A 168 -8.70 16.01 -4.04
C HIS A 168 -9.75 15.87 -5.15
N LEU A 169 -11.00 16.21 -4.84
CA LEU A 169 -12.07 16.23 -5.83
C LEU A 169 -11.80 17.25 -6.95
N ASP A 170 -11.37 18.46 -6.63
CA ASP A 170 -11.08 19.48 -7.64
C ASP A 170 -9.93 19.04 -8.57
N LEU A 171 -8.86 18.45 -8.01
CA LEU A 171 -7.79 17.85 -8.81
C LEU A 171 -8.30 16.72 -9.72
N ALA A 172 -9.25 15.90 -9.25
CA ALA A 172 -9.85 14.85 -10.05
C ALA A 172 -10.71 15.39 -11.19
N LEU A 173 -11.47 16.47 -10.94
CA LEU A 173 -12.26 17.15 -11.98
C LEU A 173 -11.35 17.75 -13.06
N ASP A 174 -10.26 18.42 -12.65
CA ASP A 174 -9.27 19.00 -13.56
C ASP A 174 -8.54 17.92 -14.36
N ALA A 175 -8.04 16.88 -13.70
CA ALA A 175 -7.33 15.77 -14.35
C ALA A 175 -8.22 15.04 -15.36
N ALA A 176 -9.53 15.00 -15.12
CA ALA A 176 -10.46 14.36 -16.04
C ALA A 176 -10.65 15.11 -17.37
N MET A 177 -10.22 16.37 -17.48
CA MET A 177 -10.30 17.14 -18.73
C MET A 177 -9.43 16.55 -19.85
N THR A 178 -8.44 15.73 -19.50
CA THR A 178 -7.55 15.02 -20.43
C THR A 178 -7.62 13.50 -20.23
N ALA A 179 -8.78 12.96 -19.81
CA ALA A 179 -8.93 11.56 -19.43
C ALA A 179 -8.47 10.55 -20.50
N GLU A 180 -8.60 10.88 -21.79
CA GLU A 180 -8.19 10.04 -22.91
C GLU A 180 -6.66 9.86 -22.99
N GLN A 181 -5.91 10.84 -22.50
CA GLN A 181 -4.45 10.89 -22.51
C GLN A 181 -3.87 10.33 -21.20
N ASN A 182 -4.68 10.28 -20.14
CA ASN A 182 -4.26 9.83 -18.83
C ASN A 182 -3.97 8.30 -18.81
N PRO A 183 -2.96 7.86 -18.05
CA PRO A 183 -2.76 6.46 -17.70
C PRO A 183 -3.98 5.86 -16.97
N LEU A 184 -4.10 4.54 -16.99
CA LEU A 184 -5.19 3.85 -16.29
C LEU A 184 -5.19 4.15 -14.79
N ALA A 185 -4.02 4.21 -14.16
CA ALA A 185 -3.87 4.54 -12.73
C ALA A 185 -4.49 5.89 -12.37
N VAL A 186 -4.27 6.92 -13.19
CA VAL A 186 -4.86 8.26 -13.00
C VAL A 186 -6.38 8.19 -13.16
N ASN A 187 -6.87 7.54 -14.20
CA ASN A 187 -8.31 7.47 -14.43
C ASN A 187 -9.04 6.68 -13.33
N LEU A 188 -8.41 5.64 -12.76
CA LEU A 188 -8.95 4.96 -11.58
C LEU A 188 -8.94 5.86 -10.33
N GLU A 189 -7.90 6.66 -10.13
CA GLU A 189 -7.86 7.65 -9.03
C GLU A 189 -8.94 8.72 -9.20
N ILE A 190 -9.17 9.20 -10.43
CA ILE A 190 -10.29 10.10 -10.74
C ILE A 190 -11.60 9.43 -10.31
N LEU A 191 -11.90 8.22 -10.80
CA LEU A 191 -13.14 7.53 -10.45
C LEU A 191 -13.28 7.34 -8.94
N ALA A 192 -12.19 7.04 -8.24
CA ALA A 192 -12.19 6.89 -6.81
C ALA A 192 -12.51 8.19 -6.06
N ALA A 193 -11.89 9.31 -6.42
CA ALA A 193 -12.16 10.62 -5.83
C ALA A 193 -13.65 11.00 -5.94
N LEU A 194 -14.30 10.63 -7.05
CA LEU A 194 -15.73 10.84 -7.31
C LEU A 194 -16.65 9.93 -6.46
N THR A 195 -16.13 8.85 -5.88
CA THR A 195 -16.87 7.93 -4.99
C THR A 195 -16.89 8.35 -3.52
N SER A 196 -16.34 9.53 -3.20
CA SER A 196 -16.10 10.02 -1.83
C SER A 196 -17.28 9.84 -0.85
N HIS A 197 -16.90 9.64 0.41
CA HIS A 197 -17.78 9.16 1.49
C HIS A 197 -18.59 10.24 2.23
N GLU A 198 -18.42 11.50 1.87
CA GLU A 198 -19.15 12.62 2.47
C GLU A 198 -20.28 13.12 1.56
N PRO A 199 -21.33 13.75 2.13
CA PRO A 199 -22.37 14.39 1.33
C PRO A 199 -21.78 15.59 0.55
N MET A 200 -21.51 15.39 -0.73
CA MET A 200 -21.12 16.48 -1.63
C MET A 200 -22.29 17.46 -1.84
N PRO A 201 -22.03 18.78 -1.88
CA PRO A 201 -22.94 19.79 -2.42
C PRO A 201 -23.57 19.38 -3.76
N GLY A 202 -24.79 19.84 -4.03
CA GLY A 202 -25.59 19.40 -5.18
C GLY A 202 -24.90 19.62 -6.53
N GLU A 203 -24.28 20.78 -6.74
CA GLU A 203 -23.55 21.12 -7.98
C GLU A 203 -22.35 20.20 -8.19
N LEU A 204 -21.52 20.02 -7.16
CA LEU A 204 -20.38 19.10 -7.20
C LEU A 204 -20.78 17.67 -7.52
N ARG A 205 -21.93 17.23 -7.01
CA ARG A 205 -22.44 15.89 -7.30
C ARG A 205 -22.84 15.74 -8.76
N GLN A 206 -23.36 16.80 -9.38
CA GLN A 206 -23.68 16.78 -10.81
C GLN A 206 -22.42 16.76 -11.67
N ASP A 207 -21.42 17.58 -11.32
CA ASP A 207 -20.13 17.59 -12.02
C ASP A 207 -19.42 16.25 -11.88
N ALA A 208 -19.39 15.69 -10.67
CA ALA A 208 -18.83 14.37 -10.41
C ALA A 208 -19.50 13.27 -11.24
N ARG A 209 -20.83 13.28 -11.34
CA ARG A 209 -21.57 12.33 -12.20
C ARG A 209 -21.23 12.50 -13.67
N ARG A 210 -21.14 13.74 -14.16
CA ARG A 210 -20.79 14.05 -15.55
C ARG A 210 -19.38 13.55 -15.87
N VAL A 211 -18.43 13.80 -14.97
CA VAL A 211 -17.06 13.33 -15.11
C VAL A 211 -16.98 11.82 -15.06
N ALA A 212 -17.67 11.16 -14.10
CA ALA A 212 -17.71 9.71 -14.02
C ALA A 212 -18.26 9.08 -15.31
N ALA A 213 -19.35 9.64 -15.88
CA ALA A 213 -19.92 9.18 -17.14
C ALA A 213 -18.96 9.32 -18.35
N ARG A 214 -18.06 10.31 -18.32
CA ARG A 214 -17.00 10.48 -19.33
C ARG A 214 -15.84 9.50 -19.13
N VAL A 215 -15.35 9.35 -17.89
CA VAL A 215 -14.12 8.59 -17.58
C VAL A 215 -14.36 7.08 -17.54
N ALA A 216 -15.53 6.65 -17.06
CA ALA A 216 -15.91 5.23 -16.98
C ALA A 216 -15.70 4.43 -18.28
N PRO A 217 -16.20 4.87 -19.45
CA PRO A 217 -16.00 4.13 -20.69
C PRO A 217 -14.52 4.06 -21.12
N ILE A 218 -13.72 5.09 -20.82
CA ILE A 218 -12.28 5.11 -21.10
C ILE A 218 -11.58 4.01 -20.28
N VAL A 219 -11.89 3.91 -18.99
CA VAL A 219 -11.35 2.89 -18.09
C VAL A 219 -11.76 1.49 -18.53
N ALA A 220 -13.04 1.28 -18.82
CA ALA A 220 -13.55 -0.03 -19.27
C ALA A 220 -12.93 -0.47 -20.62
N ALA A 221 -12.64 0.48 -21.52
CA ALA A 221 -12.04 0.19 -22.82
C ALA A 221 -10.56 -0.22 -22.75
N ARG A 222 -9.86 0.06 -21.64
CA ARG A 222 -8.43 -0.30 -21.48
C ARG A 222 -8.20 -1.80 -21.41
N ASP A 223 -9.09 -2.52 -20.73
CA ASP A 223 -9.11 -3.99 -20.74
C ASP A 223 -10.57 -4.49 -20.68
N PRO A 224 -11.23 -4.67 -21.84
CA PRO A 224 -12.62 -5.13 -21.91
C PRO A 224 -12.85 -6.55 -21.38
N ALA A 225 -11.77 -7.33 -21.17
CA ALA A 225 -11.83 -8.65 -20.58
C ALA A 225 -11.77 -8.60 -19.04
N ASN A 226 -11.48 -7.43 -18.45
CA ASN A 226 -11.44 -7.24 -17.00
C ASN A 226 -12.73 -6.60 -16.47
N GLY A 227 -13.55 -7.42 -15.83
CA GLY A 227 -14.81 -6.99 -15.24
C GLY A 227 -14.66 -5.99 -14.09
N TYR A 228 -13.51 -5.96 -13.41
CA TYR A 228 -13.24 -4.98 -12.36
C TYR A 228 -13.28 -3.54 -12.91
N LEU A 229 -12.69 -3.30 -14.09
CA LEU A 229 -12.63 -1.98 -14.70
C LEU A 229 -14.01 -1.48 -15.15
N VAL A 230 -14.84 -2.37 -15.70
CA VAL A 230 -16.25 -2.07 -16.02
C VAL A 230 -17.00 -1.65 -14.76
N LEU A 231 -16.81 -2.41 -13.68
CA LEU A 231 -17.50 -2.17 -12.42
C LEU A 231 -17.04 -0.87 -11.74
N ALA A 232 -15.75 -0.54 -11.82
CA ALA A 232 -15.19 0.70 -11.29
C ALA A 232 -15.87 1.94 -11.89
N GLY A 233 -16.04 1.96 -13.22
CA GLY A 233 -16.71 3.06 -13.93
C GLY A 233 -18.18 3.21 -13.55
N TRP A 234 -18.91 2.10 -13.48
CA TRP A 234 -20.30 2.11 -13.03
C TRP A 234 -20.44 2.60 -11.59
N LEU A 235 -19.60 2.10 -10.68
CA LEU A 235 -19.64 2.50 -9.28
C LEU A 235 -19.38 3.99 -9.12
N ALA A 236 -18.47 4.61 -9.86
CA ALA A 236 -18.23 6.05 -9.77
C ALA A 236 -19.44 6.93 -10.13
N SER A 237 -20.31 6.44 -11.02
CA SER A 237 -21.42 7.21 -11.57
C SER A 237 -22.70 7.23 -10.69
N GLY A 238 -22.83 6.27 -9.77
CA GLY A 238 -24.00 6.14 -8.87
C GLY A 238 -23.94 7.04 -7.63
N ALA A 239 -24.95 6.98 -6.75
CA ALA A 239 -24.82 7.46 -5.37
C ALA A 239 -24.62 6.27 -4.41
N ASN A 240 -23.94 6.51 -3.27
CA ASN A 240 -23.51 5.47 -2.33
C ASN A 240 -24.68 4.69 -1.69
N ASP A 241 -25.78 5.40 -1.48
CA ASP A 241 -26.98 4.99 -0.75
C ASP A 241 -28.13 4.60 -1.68
N THR A 242 -27.92 4.62 -2.99
CA THR A 242 -28.94 4.22 -3.95
C THR A 242 -29.01 2.70 -4.04
N PRO A 243 -30.20 2.09 -3.80
CA PRO A 243 -30.43 0.66 -4.01
C PRO A 243 -29.97 0.19 -5.38
N MET A 244 -29.65 -1.10 -5.51
CA MET A 244 -29.36 -1.71 -6.80
C MET A 244 -30.66 -1.92 -7.58
N SER A 245 -30.73 -1.35 -8.78
CA SER A 245 -31.78 -1.60 -9.76
C SER A 245 -31.57 -2.92 -10.52
N ALA A 246 -32.55 -3.32 -11.33
CA ALA A 246 -32.40 -4.49 -12.20
C ALA A 246 -31.24 -4.35 -13.20
N ASP A 247 -31.02 -3.13 -13.72
CA ASP A 247 -29.95 -2.82 -14.67
C ASP A 247 -28.58 -2.87 -13.99
N ASP A 248 -28.49 -2.35 -12.77
CA ASP A 248 -27.28 -2.45 -11.94
C ASP A 248 -26.86 -3.91 -11.73
N LEU A 249 -27.82 -4.78 -11.42
CA LEU A 249 -27.58 -6.20 -11.20
C LEU A 249 -27.22 -6.94 -12.50
N ALA A 250 -27.79 -6.53 -13.63
CA ALA A 250 -27.39 -7.06 -14.93
C ALA A 250 -25.94 -6.69 -15.27
N LEU A 251 -25.55 -5.43 -15.03
CA LEU A 251 -24.17 -4.96 -15.25
C LEU A 251 -23.18 -5.69 -14.34
N LEU A 252 -23.50 -5.85 -13.06
CA LEU A 252 -22.65 -6.62 -12.13
C LEU A 252 -22.49 -8.08 -12.57
N GLN A 253 -23.58 -8.70 -13.02
CA GLN A 253 -23.54 -10.06 -13.56
C GLN A 253 -22.63 -10.18 -14.77
N GLU A 254 -22.74 -9.24 -15.71
CA GLU A 254 -21.89 -9.19 -16.90
C GLU A 254 -20.41 -8.98 -16.51
N ALA A 255 -20.13 -8.05 -15.61
CA ALA A 255 -18.78 -7.75 -15.13
C ALA A 255 -18.14 -8.99 -14.47
N VAL A 256 -18.86 -9.66 -13.56
CA VAL A 256 -18.34 -10.85 -12.87
C VAL A 256 -18.11 -12.03 -13.83
N ALA A 257 -18.87 -12.11 -14.92
CA ALA A 257 -18.71 -13.13 -15.95
C ALA A 257 -17.50 -12.90 -16.88
N ARG A 258 -16.83 -11.75 -16.80
CA ARG A 258 -15.65 -11.45 -17.61
C ARG A 258 -14.46 -12.37 -17.25
N PRO A 259 -13.56 -12.70 -18.20
CA PRO A 259 -12.42 -13.60 -17.98
C PRO A 259 -11.51 -13.19 -16.82
N ARG A 260 -11.31 -11.89 -16.61
CA ARG A 260 -10.52 -11.30 -15.53
C ARG A 260 -11.42 -10.49 -14.59
N PHE A 261 -11.07 -10.45 -13.31
CA PHE A 261 -11.78 -9.68 -12.30
C PHE A 261 -10.82 -9.39 -11.13
N GLU A 262 -9.85 -8.51 -11.38
CA GLU A 262 -8.84 -8.12 -10.41
C GLU A 262 -8.41 -6.68 -10.64
N VAL A 263 -7.85 -6.05 -9.61
CA VAL A 263 -7.16 -4.77 -9.80
C VAL A 263 -5.87 -5.06 -10.57
N PRO A 264 -5.61 -4.44 -11.73
CA PRO A 264 -4.39 -4.71 -12.51
C PRO A 264 -3.15 -4.04 -11.89
N ARG A 265 -2.85 -4.35 -10.63
CA ARG A 265 -1.88 -3.61 -9.79
C ARG A 265 -0.48 -3.55 -10.38
N ARG A 266 -0.05 -4.60 -11.08
CA ARG A 266 1.26 -4.64 -11.72
C ARG A 266 1.35 -3.61 -12.84
N GLU A 267 0.32 -3.54 -13.67
CA GLU A 267 0.18 -2.57 -14.74
C GLU A 267 0.08 -1.14 -14.17
N LEU A 268 -0.75 -0.94 -13.13
CA LEU A 268 -0.86 0.37 -12.46
C LEU A 268 0.48 0.82 -11.88
N LEU A 269 1.21 -0.06 -11.19
CA LEU A 269 2.53 0.27 -10.63
C LEU A 269 3.55 0.62 -11.72
N ALA A 270 3.50 -0.04 -12.88
CA ALA A 270 4.37 0.28 -14.00
C ALA A 270 4.07 1.68 -14.58
N GLU A 271 2.81 2.02 -14.77
CA GLU A 271 2.38 3.36 -15.21
C GLU A 271 2.80 4.44 -14.20
N LEU A 272 2.55 4.20 -12.91
CA LEU A 272 2.92 5.12 -11.84
C LEU A 272 4.42 5.35 -11.75
N ARG A 273 5.25 4.31 -11.95
CA ARG A 273 6.71 4.45 -12.02
C ARG A 273 7.14 5.30 -13.20
N GLN A 274 6.52 5.13 -14.36
CA GLN A 274 6.81 5.93 -15.54
C GLN A 274 6.48 7.41 -15.31
N MET A 275 5.31 7.70 -14.72
CA MET A 275 4.93 9.07 -14.38
C MET A 275 5.90 9.68 -13.35
N ALA A 276 6.17 8.97 -12.25
CA ALA A 276 6.98 9.48 -11.16
C ALA A 276 8.45 9.72 -11.57
N ALA A 277 8.98 8.96 -12.54
CA ALA A 277 10.32 9.15 -13.07
C ALA A 277 10.51 10.53 -13.74
N GLY A 278 9.44 11.12 -14.31
CA GLY A 278 9.46 12.47 -14.89
C GLY A 278 9.46 13.60 -13.85
N LEU A 279 9.03 13.31 -12.62
CA LEU A 279 8.90 14.28 -11.54
C LEU A 279 10.16 14.39 -10.69
N ASP A 280 10.66 13.24 -10.26
CA ASP A 280 11.78 13.11 -9.34
C ASP A 280 12.44 11.76 -9.58
N ALA A 281 13.53 11.74 -10.36
CA ALA A 281 14.23 10.51 -10.69
C ALA A 281 14.74 9.76 -9.43
N LYS A 282 14.97 10.48 -8.34
CA LYS A 282 15.54 9.94 -7.10
C LYS A 282 14.48 9.25 -6.24
N HIS A 283 13.32 9.88 -6.05
CA HIS A 283 12.25 9.36 -5.19
C HIS A 283 11.03 8.82 -5.95
N GLY A 284 11.01 8.92 -7.27
CA GLY A 284 9.91 8.47 -8.12
C GLY A 284 9.46 7.03 -7.86
N PRO A 285 10.37 6.04 -7.74
CA PRO A 285 9.97 4.66 -7.43
C PRO A 285 9.20 4.49 -6.12
N VAL A 286 9.60 5.23 -5.06
CA VAL A 286 8.92 5.19 -3.76
C VAL A 286 7.55 5.85 -3.85
N ARG A 287 7.43 6.99 -4.51
CA ARG A 287 6.14 7.66 -4.75
C ARG A 287 5.17 6.78 -5.53
N ALA A 288 5.65 6.17 -6.61
CA ALA A 288 4.85 5.28 -7.45
C ALA A 288 4.30 4.08 -6.66
N GLN A 289 5.11 3.50 -5.78
CA GLN A 289 4.67 2.41 -4.94
C GLN A 289 3.60 2.85 -3.94
N LEU A 290 3.80 3.96 -3.24
CA LEU A 290 2.82 4.46 -2.27
C LEU A 290 1.48 4.77 -2.94
N ALA A 291 1.51 5.37 -4.13
CA ALA A 291 0.33 5.58 -4.96
C ALA A 291 -0.35 4.25 -5.33
N ALA A 292 0.42 3.22 -5.70
CA ALA A 292 -0.12 1.91 -6.05
C ALA A 292 -0.74 1.14 -4.86
N LEU A 293 -0.24 1.40 -3.64
CA LEU A 293 -0.83 0.88 -2.40
C LEU A 293 -2.13 1.61 -2.04
N GLY A 294 -2.17 2.92 -2.27
CA GLY A 294 -3.31 3.79 -2.02
C GLY A 294 -4.44 3.69 -3.05
N ALA A 295 -4.15 3.19 -4.26
CA ALA A 295 -5.09 3.08 -5.38
C ALA A 295 -6.47 2.54 -4.91
N PRO A 296 -7.50 3.39 -4.86
CA PRO A 296 -8.73 3.05 -4.17
C PRO A 296 -9.51 2.00 -4.94
N VAL A 297 -10.23 1.17 -4.20
CA VAL A 297 -11.06 0.12 -4.78
C VAL A 297 -12.53 0.57 -4.74
N PRO A 298 -13.17 0.87 -5.90
CA PRO A 298 -14.55 1.34 -5.94
C PRO A 298 -15.55 0.37 -5.31
N LEU A 299 -15.16 -0.89 -5.09
CA LEU A 299 -15.99 -1.95 -4.50
C LEU A 299 -16.52 -1.63 -3.09
N MET A 300 -15.91 -0.69 -2.34
CA MET A 300 -16.53 -0.22 -1.09
C MET A 300 -17.93 0.35 -1.34
N ARG A 301 -18.17 0.97 -2.50
CA ARG A 301 -19.49 1.47 -2.90
C ARG A 301 -20.44 0.34 -3.28
N LEU A 302 -19.93 -0.73 -3.90
CA LEU A 302 -20.73 -1.93 -4.21
C LEU A 302 -21.37 -2.49 -2.94
N TRP A 303 -20.61 -2.57 -1.86
CA TRP A 303 -21.11 -2.97 -0.54
C TRP A 303 -22.23 -2.04 -0.05
N LYS A 304 -22.01 -0.72 0.00
CA LYS A 304 -23.05 0.23 0.48
C LYS A 304 -24.36 0.16 -0.31
N ARG A 305 -24.29 0.06 -1.64
CA ARG A 305 -25.48 -0.07 -2.50
C ARG A 305 -26.22 -1.39 -2.26
N ALA A 306 -25.48 -2.45 -1.99
CA ALA A 306 -26.05 -3.75 -1.67
C ALA A 306 -26.85 -3.69 -0.36
N GLU A 307 -26.33 -3.02 0.67
CA GLU A 307 -27.02 -2.81 1.95
C GLU A 307 -28.27 -1.94 1.81
N ALA A 308 -28.23 -0.92 0.95
CA ALA A 308 -29.39 -0.09 0.64
C ALA A 308 -30.49 -0.84 -0.13
N THR A 309 -30.20 -2.03 -0.69
CA THR A 309 -31.17 -2.78 -1.48
C THR A 309 -32.16 -3.53 -0.57
N CYS A 310 -33.43 -3.10 -0.60
CA CYS A 310 -34.49 -3.64 0.25
C CYS A 310 -35.48 -4.55 -0.47
N GLU A 311 -35.66 -4.39 -1.79
CA GLU A 311 -36.63 -5.16 -2.57
C GLU A 311 -36.24 -6.65 -2.59
N PRO A 312 -37.13 -7.60 -2.24
CA PRO A 312 -36.76 -9.00 -2.02
C PRO A 312 -36.08 -9.68 -3.23
N ALA A 313 -36.58 -9.48 -4.46
CA ALA A 313 -36.01 -10.11 -5.64
C ALA A 313 -34.62 -9.54 -5.97
N ALA A 314 -34.45 -8.22 -5.91
CA ALA A 314 -33.19 -7.53 -6.07
C ALA A 314 -32.18 -7.93 -4.99
N ARG A 315 -32.61 -8.09 -3.73
CA ARG A 315 -31.77 -8.59 -2.62
C ARG A 315 -31.26 -10.00 -2.89
N ALA A 316 -32.14 -10.91 -3.30
CA ALA A 316 -31.76 -12.29 -3.60
C ALA A 316 -30.75 -12.34 -4.75
N ARG A 317 -30.97 -11.56 -5.81
CA ARG A 317 -30.04 -11.47 -6.95
C ARG A 317 -28.72 -10.80 -6.56
N ALA A 318 -28.75 -9.72 -5.79
CA ALA A 318 -27.56 -9.04 -5.27
C ALA A 318 -26.72 -9.99 -4.42
N SER A 319 -27.33 -10.78 -3.54
CA SER A 319 -26.66 -11.80 -2.74
C SER A 319 -25.85 -12.77 -3.61
N VAL A 320 -26.47 -13.33 -4.66
CA VAL A 320 -25.79 -14.26 -5.57
C VAL A 320 -24.59 -13.61 -6.25
N LEU A 321 -24.77 -12.39 -6.77
CA LEU A 321 -23.73 -11.68 -7.52
C LEU A 321 -22.57 -11.20 -6.64
N LEU A 322 -22.85 -10.75 -5.42
CA LEU A 322 -21.82 -10.35 -4.46
C LEU A 322 -20.98 -11.55 -4.01
N ALA A 323 -21.61 -12.71 -3.79
CA ALA A 323 -20.88 -13.94 -3.49
C ALA A 323 -19.99 -14.37 -4.67
N ALA A 324 -20.47 -14.25 -5.91
CA ALA A 324 -19.66 -14.51 -7.09
C ALA A 324 -18.50 -13.52 -7.22
N THR A 325 -18.75 -12.23 -6.97
CA THR A 325 -17.72 -11.17 -6.94
C THR A 325 -16.65 -11.47 -5.89
N ALA A 326 -17.07 -11.81 -4.66
CA ALA A 326 -16.18 -12.17 -3.56
C ALA A 326 -15.25 -13.34 -3.96
N LYS A 327 -15.82 -14.40 -4.53
CA LYS A 327 -15.06 -15.57 -4.99
C LYS A 327 -14.02 -15.22 -6.07
N ARG A 328 -14.33 -14.29 -6.98
CA ARG A 328 -13.36 -13.84 -7.99
C ARG A 328 -12.19 -13.09 -7.37
N LEU A 329 -12.45 -12.25 -6.38
CA LEU A 329 -11.42 -11.51 -5.64
C LEU A 329 -10.64 -12.38 -4.66
N GLU A 330 -11.19 -13.49 -4.19
CA GLU A 330 -10.46 -14.40 -3.29
C GLU A 330 -9.16 -14.92 -3.94
N SER A 331 -9.20 -15.17 -5.25
CA SER A 331 -8.03 -15.59 -6.02
C SER A 331 -7.05 -14.45 -6.39
N SER A 332 -7.39 -13.20 -6.07
CA SER A 332 -6.52 -12.06 -6.38
C SER A 332 -5.41 -11.89 -5.34
N GLY A 333 -4.24 -11.42 -5.80
CA GLY A 333 -2.96 -11.68 -5.17
C GLY A 333 -2.61 -10.83 -3.94
N THR A 334 -3.46 -9.88 -3.52
CA THR A 334 -3.13 -8.95 -2.42
C THR A 334 -4.01 -9.09 -1.18
N MET A 335 -3.47 -8.65 -0.04
CA MET A 335 -4.18 -8.65 1.25
C MET A 335 -5.45 -7.79 1.19
N LEU A 336 -5.39 -6.63 0.53
CA LEU A 336 -6.53 -5.72 0.39
C LEU A 336 -7.70 -6.36 -0.38
N GLU A 337 -7.41 -7.04 -1.49
CA GLU A 337 -8.47 -7.70 -2.26
C GLU A 337 -9.08 -8.88 -1.50
N ARG A 338 -8.28 -9.61 -0.73
CA ARG A 338 -8.78 -10.65 0.18
C ARG A 338 -9.69 -10.07 1.26
N MET A 339 -9.35 -8.91 1.85
CA MET A 339 -10.21 -8.22 2.80
C MET A 339 -11.55 -7.78 2.17
N LEU A 340 -11.51 -7.26 0.94
CA LEU A 340 -12.70 -6.86 0.20
C LEU A 340 -13.58 -8.07 -0.16
N SER A 341 -12.97 -9.18 -0.58
CA SER A 341 -13.66 -10.44 -0.85
C SER A 341 -14.48 -10.89 0.37
N LEU A 342 -13.87 -10.90 1.56
CA LEU A 342 -14.55 -11.27 2.81
C LEU A 342 -15.73 -10.36 3.14
N GLY A 343 -15.56 -9.03 2.99
CA GLY A 343 -16.64 -8.07 3.22
C GLY A 343 -17.82 -8.26 2.26
N LEU A 344 -17.54 -8.57 1.00
CA LEU A 344 -18.59 -8.86 0.01
C LEU A 344 -19.29 -10.20 0.27
N ALA A 345 -18.55 -11.24 0.69
CA ALA A 345 -19.13 -12.54 1.04
C ALA A 345 -20.06 -12.44 2.24
N ASP A 346 -19.65 -11.71 3.28
CA ASP A 346 -20.45 -11.44 4.49
C ASP A 346 -21.75 -10.69 4.16
N THR A 347 -21.65 -9.62 3.37
CA THR A 347 -22.83 -8.89 2.87
C THR A 347 -23.74 -9.76 2.02
N ALA A 348 -23.18 -10.59 1.13
CA ALA A 348 -23.95 -11.52 0.33
C ALA A 348 -24.75 -12.51 1.19
N ALA A 349 -24.16 -13.06 2.24
CA ALA A 349 -24.84 -13.97 3.15
C ALA A 349 -25.97 -13.28 3.93
N ARG A 350 -25.74 -12.05 4.42
CA ARG A 350 -26.79 -11.25 5.08
C ARG A 350 -27.97 -10.97 4.15
N LEU A 351 -27.69 -10.67 2.88
CA LEU A 351 -28.74 -10.39 1.91
C LEU A 351 -29.59 -11.62 1.56
N SER A 352 -29.05 -12.84 1.64
CA SER A 352 -29.84 -14.05 1.38
C SER A 352 -30.82 -14.39 2.50
N GLY A 353 -30.64 -13.87 3.72
CA GLY A 353 -31.46 -14.22 4.88
C GLY A 353 -31.34 -15.69 5.32
N ASP A 354 -30.32 -16.40 4.82
CA ASP A 354 -30.07 -17.80 5.15
C ASP A 354 -29.13 -17.86 6.36
N GLU A 355 -29.69 -18.10 7.54
CA GLU A 355 -28.95 -18.16 8.80
C GLU A 355 -27.79 -19.17 8.78
N ARG A 356 -27.93 -20.29 8.07
CA ARG A 356 -26.84 -21.27 7.95
C ARG A 356 -25.69 -20.72 7.12
N ARG A 357 -26.02 -20.06 6.01
CA ARG A 357 -25.03 -19.41 5.16
C ARG A 357 -24.35 -18.24 5.88
N ILE A 358 -25.12 -17.42 6.61
CA ILE A 358 -24.61 -16.34 7.45
C ILE A 358 -23.62 -16.89 8.47
N ALA A 359 -24.00 -17.92 9.23
CA ALA A 359 -23.12 -18.54 10.22
C ALA A 359 -21.83 -19.11 9.60
N SER A 360 -21.95 -19.80 8.46
CA SER A 360 -20.79 -20.36 7.74
C SER A 360 -19.83 -19.29 7.26
N VAL A 361 -20.34 -18.26 6.56
CA VAL A 361 -19.51 -17.15 6.05
C VAL A 361 -18.89 -16.38 7.20
N ARG A 362 -19.63 -16.12 8.28
CA ARG A 362 -19.09 -15.46 9.47
C ARG A 362 -17.94 -16.25 10.10
N ALA A 363 -18.07 -17.57 10.21
CA ALA A 363 -17.00 -18.43 10.71
C ALA A 363 -15.76 -18.39 9.79
N GLU A 364 -15.96 -18.29 8.47
CA GLU A 364 -14.87 -18.12 7.51
C GLU A 364 -14.21 -16.74 7.61
N VAL A 365 -15.00 -15.66 7.69
CA VAL A 365 -14.52 -14.29 7.88
C VAL A 365 -13.73 -14.17 9.18
N GLU A 366 -14.19 -14.76 10.28
CA GLU A 366 -13.45 -14.74 11.55
C GLU A 366 -12.15 -15.55 11.46
N ARG A 367 -12.16 -16.72 10.82
CA ARG A 367 -10.91 -17.48 10.57
C ARG A 367 -9.93 -16.69 9.71
N ALA A 368 -10.40 -16.06 8.65
CA ALA A 368 -9.57 -15.26 7.77
C ALA A 368 -9.05 -14.01 8.47
N ARG A 369 -9.89 -13.30 9.25
CA ARG A 369 -9.49 -12.17 10.08
C ARG A 369 -8.46 -12.56 11.14
N ALA A 370 -8.66 -13.67 11.83
CA ALA A 370 -7.68 -14.21 12.77
C ALA A 370 -6.34 -14.51 12.08
N SER A 371 -6.38 -15.11 10.88
CA SER A 371 -5.18 -15.37 10.08
C SER A 371 -4.48 -14.07 9.66
N MET A 372 -5.23 -13.07 9.18
CA MET A 372 -4.68 -11.76 8.81
C MET A 372 -4.11 -11.00 10.01
N ASN A 373 -4.77 -11.08 11.17
CA ASN A 373 -4.26 -10.49 12.40
C ASN A 373 -2.97 -11.20 12.83
N ALA A 374 -2.91 -12.53 12.80
CA ALA A 374 -1.69 -13.28 13.09
C ALA A 374 -0.54 -12.87 12.14
N LEU A 375 -0.81 -12.71 10.84
CA LEU A 375 0.16 -12.22 9.86
C LEU A 375 0.66 -10.81 10.19
N ARG A 376 -0.25 -9.91 10.55
CA ARG A 376 0.10 -8.54 10.98
C ARG A 376 0.90 -8.54 12.27
N GLU A 377 0.58 -9.41 13.22
CA GLU A 377 1.34 -9.55 14.46
C GLU A 377 2.76 -10.10 14.20
N GLU A 378 2.93 -11.12 13.34
CA GLU A 378 4.26 -11.58 12.95
C GLU A 378 5.04 -10.48 12.22
N GLN A 379 4.38 -9.68 11.38
CA GLN A 379 5.01 -8.52 10.73
C GLN A 379 5.45 -7.46 11.74
N LYS A 380 4.62 -7.16 12.73
CA LYS A 380 4.98 -6.25 13.84
C LYS A 380 6.15 -6.79 14.65
N ARG A 381 6.16 -8.09 14.95
CA ARG A 381 7.25 -8.77 15.68
C ARG A 381 8.56 -8.73 14.91
N LEU A 382 8.54 -8.89 13.59
CA LEU A 382 9.72 -8.70 12.75
C LEU A 382 10.17 -7.23 12.73
N GLY A 383 9.21 -6.31 12.88
CA GLY A 383 9.41 -4.87 12.93
C GLY A 383 9.85 -4.28 11.60
N THR A 384 10.15 -2.98 11.60
CA THR A 384 10.47 -2.27 10.36
C THR A 384 11.95 -2.11 10.15
N TRP A 385 12.51 -2.96 9.31
CA TRP A 385 13.92 -2.92 8.96
C TRP A 385 14.21 -1.78 7.96
N PRO A 386 15.34 -1.06 8.12
CA PRO A 386 15.73 0.01 7.22
C PRO A 386 16.34 -0.60 5.95
N PHE A 387 15.51 -1.29 5.16
CA PHE A 387 15.85 -1.80 3.84
C PHE A 387 15.06 -1.01 2.79
N ALA A 388 15.69 -0.63 1.68
CA ALA A 388 15.00 0.05 0.59
C ALA A 388 14.34 -0.95 -0.38
N GLY A 389 14.93 -2.14 -0.52
CA GLY A 389 14.54 -3.20 -1.44
C GLY A 389 13.10 -3.68 -1.29
N PRO A 390 12.61 -4.03 -0.08
CA PRO A 390 11.24 -4.53 0.10
C PRO A 390 10.17 -3.54 -0.39
N TRP A 391 10.49 -2.25 -0.35
CA TRP A 391 9.64 -1.21 -0.90
C TRP A 391 9.79 -1.19 -2.42
N ARG A 392 10.98 -0.92 -2.93
CA ARG A 392 11.25 -0.76 -4.37
C ARG A 392 10.83 -1.95 -5.23
N GLU A 393 10.98 -3.15 -4.69
CA GLU A 393 10.75 -4.43 -5.35
C GLU A 393 9.44 -5.10 -4.93
N TRP A 394 8.50 -4.33 -4.38
CA TRP A 394 7.16 -4.83 -4.11
C TRP A 394 6.54 -5.36 -5.40
N ASP A 395 6.13 -6.63 -5.33
CA ASP A 395 5.41 -7.34 -6.36
C ASP A 395 4.05 -7.74 -5.79
N PRO A 396 2.95 -7.11 -6.24
CA PRO A 396 1.61 -7.43 -5.76
C PRO A 396 1.25 -8.91 -5.91
N SER A 397 1.81 -9.61 -6.89
CA SER A 397 1.50 -11.02 -7.14
C SER A 397 2.09 -11.98 -6.11
N ARG A 398 3.12 -11.54 -5.36
CA ARG A 398 3.81 -12.34 -4.34
C ARG A 398 3.51 -11.90 -2.92
N GLU A 399 2.66 -10.88 -2.73
CA GLU A 399 2.37 -10.31 -1.43
C GLU A 399 1.82 -11.37 -0.46
N MET A 400 0.81 -12.14 -0.90
CA MET A 400 0.22 -13.20 -0.06
C MET A 400 1.19 -14.36 0.19
N GLU A 401 1.96 -14.79 -0.81
CA GLU A 401 3.01 -15.82 -0.64
C GLU A 401 4.01 -15.39 0.45
N ARG A 402 4.50 -14.15 0.36
CA ARG A 402 5.44 -13.57 1.33
C ARG A 402 4.86 -13.50 2.74
N LEU A 403 3.60 -13.05 2.87
CA LEU A 403 2.93 -12.99 4.16
C LEU A 403 2.74 -14.40 4.75
N GLU A 404 2.29 -15.37 3.96
CA GLU A 404 2.16 -16.76 4.44
C GLU A 404 3.51 -17.36 4.86
N ARG A 405 4.60 -17.04 4.15
CA ARG A 405 5.96 -17.42 4.59
C ARG A 405 6.30 -16.79 5.92
N LEU A 406 5.92 -15.55 6.20
CA LEU A 406 6.17 -14.91 7.48
C LEU A 406 5.49 -15.65 8.65
N ALA A 407 4.26 -16.15 8.47
CA ALA A 407 3.53 -16.89 9.49
C ALA A 407 4.09 -18.29 9.78
N ARG A 408 4.49 -19.03 8.74
CA ARG A 408 4.98 -20.42 8.86
C ARG A 408 6.31 -20.50 9.55
#